data_AF-A0A845PZC7-F1
#
_entry.id   AF-A0A845PZC7-F1
#
_cell.length_a   1.000
_cell.length_b   1.000
_cell.length_c   1.000
_cell.angle_alpha   90.00
_cell.angle_beta   90.00
_cell.angle_gamma   90.00
#
_symmetry.space_group_name_H-M   'P 1'
#
loop_
_entity.id
_entity.type
_entity.pdbx_description
1 polymer ?
#
loop_
_entity_poly.entity_id
_entity_poly.type
_entity_poly.pdbx_seq_one_letter_code
_entity_poly.pdbx_strand_id
1 'polypeptide(L)' 'MICSTEPIKPEFGYATAQKIGYFGFKLHAVCDKNVILHSFDFSPANVHDVNDLHHIKETFQNCL' A
#
# COMPACT_ATOMS: atom_id res chain seq x y z
N MET A 1 6.13 10.63 9.10
CA MET A 1 7.44 10.97 8.51
C MET A 1 7.57 10.16 7.24
N ILE A 2 7.26 10.73 6.08
CA ILE A 2 7.45 10.07 4.78
C ILE A 2 8.93 10.29 4.43
N CYS A 3 9.79 9.47 5.03
CA CYS A 3 11.19 9.35 4.67
C CYS A 3 11.43 7.92 4.21
N SER A 4 10.82 7.54 3.08
CA SER A 4 11.33 6.40 2.33
C SER A 4 12.57 6.86 1.56
N THR A 5 13.65 6.12 1.73
CA THR A 5 15.01 6.36 1.22
C THR A 5 15.16 6.14 -0.29
N GLU A 6 14.07 5.85 -1.01
CA GLU A 6 14.03 5.71 -2.46
C GLU A 6 12.87 6.54 -3.06
N PRO A 7 13.13 7.35 -4.10
CA PRO A 7 12.09 8.14 -4.74
C PRO A 7 11.15 7.23 -5.54
N ILE A 8 10.01 6.87 -4.94
CA ILE A 8 8.92 6.20 -5.66
C ILE A 8 8.36 7.14 -6.74
N LYS A 9 8.18 6.62 -7.96
CA LYS A 9 7.65 7.39 -9.10
C LYS A 9 6.21 6.96 -9.38
N PRO A 10 5.32 7.90 -9.76
CA PRO A 10 3.97 7.55 -10.14
C PRO A 10 4.00 6.78 -11.46
N GLU A 11 3.21 5.72 -11.54
CA GLU A 11 3.08 4.87 -12.72
C GLU A 11 1.60 4.71 -13.10
N PHE A 12 1.33 4.19 -14.29
CA PHE A 12 -0.04 3.84 -14.68
C PHE A 12 -0.43 2.48 -14.09
N GLY A 13 -1.50 2.47 -13.32
CA GLY A 13 -2.12 1.26 -12.78
C GLY A 13 -3.54 1.06 -13.29
N TYR A 14 -4.09 -0.12 -13.01
CA TYR A 14 -5.47 -0.45 -13.33
C TYR A 14 -6.22 -0.88 -12.07
N ALA A 15 -7.34 -0.20 -11.78
CA ALA A 15 -8.17 -0.49 -10.62
C ALA A 15 -9.28 -1.46 -11.04
N THR A 16 -9.12 -2.75 -10.74
CA THR A 16 -10.13 -3.77 -11.09
C THR A 16 -11.50 -3.46 -10.48
N ALA A 17 -11.54 -2.90 -9.27
CA ALA A 17 -12.77 -2.56 -8.56
C ALA A 17 -13.60 -1.49 -9.27
N GLN A 18 -12.93 -0.55 -9.94
CA GLN A 18 -13.55 0.59 -10.61
C GLN A 18 -13.54 0.44 -12.15
N LYS A 19 -12.84 -0.58 -12.67
CA LYS A 19 -12.60 -0.82 -14.10
C LYS A 19 -11.96 0.38 -14.83
N ILE A 20 -11.19 1.20 -14.12
CA ILE A 20 -10.53 2.39 -14.66
C ILE A 20 -9.00 2.25 -14.58
N GLY A 21 -8.30 2.83 -15.55
CA GLY A 21 -6.88 3.13 -15.44
C GLY A 21 -6.67 4.42 -14.67
N TYR A 22 -5.60 4.48 -13.86
CA TYR A 22 -5.23 5.68 -13.11
C TYR A 22 -3.71 5.84 -13.10
N PHE A 23 -3.24 7.09 -13.04
CA PHE A 23 -1.82 7.41 -12.94
C PHE A 23 -1.52 7.93 -11.54
N GLY A 24 -0.59 7.31 -10.83
CA GLY A 24 -0.25 7.75 -9.48
C GLY A 24 0.31 6.64 -8.60
N PHE A 25 -0.16 6.63 -7.36
CA PHE A 25 0.27 5.73 -6.30
C PHE A 25 -0.94 5.02 -5.68
N LYS A 26 -0.72 3.86 -5.08
CA LYS A 26 -1.64 3.18 -4.18
C LYS A 26 -1.27 3.52 -2.74
N LEU A 27 -2.29 3.67 -1.89
CA LEU A 27 -2.13 3.83 -0.45
C LEU A 27 -2.53 2.53 0.23
N HIS A 28 -1.59 1.90 0.91
CA HIS A 28 -1.81 0.71 1.72
C HIS A 28 -1.85 1.17 3.17
N ALA A 29 -2.94 0.91 3.89
CA ALA A 29 -3.08 1.33 5.28
C ALA A 29 -3.64 0.17 6.13
N VAL A 30 -3.07 -0.01 7.31
CA VAL A 30 -3.57 -0.95 8.31
C VAL A 30 -4.27 -0.18 9.41
N CYS A 31 -5.54 -0.49 9.62
CA CYS A 31 -6.40 0.13 10.61
C CYS A 31 -6.97 -0.91 11.58
N ASP A 32 -7.12 -0.55 12.84
CA ASP A 32 -7.92 -1.32 13.80
C ASP A 32 -9.42 -1.15 13.54
N LYS A 33 -10.26 -2.00 14.15
CA LYS A 33 -11.73 -1.90 14.11
C LYS A 33 -12.27 -0.55 14.57
N ASN A 34 -11.52 0.19 15.39
CA ASN A 34 -11.85 1.55 15.82
C ASN A 34 -11.39 2.63 14.81
N VAL A 35 -10.96 2.24 13.61
CA VAL A 35 -10.47 3.14 12.55
C VAL A 35 -9.20 3.92 12.96
N ILE A 36 -8.42 3.33 13.87
CA ILE A 36 -7.10 3.88 14.23
C ILE A 36 -6.08 3.38 13.21
N LEU A 37 -5.44 4.32 12.50
CA LEU A 37 -4.37 4.06 11.54
C LEU A 37 -3.08 3.67 12.29
N HIS A 38 -2.60 2.44 12.07
CA HIS A 38 -1.38 1.94 12.71
C HIS A 38 -0.16 2.10 11.80
N SER A 39 -0.32 1.84 10.51
CA SER A 39 0.74 1.97 9.51
C SER A 39 0.15 2.31 8.16
N PHE A 40 0.93 2.98 7.34
CA PHE A 40 0.60 3.25 5.95
C PHE A 40 1.85 3.22 5.08
N ASP A 41 1.69 2.78 3.84
CA ASP A 41 2.73 2.72 2.82
C ASP A 41 2.20 3.19 1.45
N PHE A 42 3.10 3.71 0.61
CA PHE A 42 2.78 4.15 -0.74
C PHE A 42 3.57 3.33 -1.76
N SER A 43 2.86 2.71 -2.71
CA SER A 43 3.46 2.00 -3.84
C SER A 43 3.03 2.62 -5.18
N PRO A 44 3.85 2.55 -6.24
CA PRO A 44 3.42 2.94 -7.58
C PRO A 44 2.18 2.15 -8.04
N ALA A 45 1.31 2.78 -8.85
CA ALA A 45 0.01 2.19 -9.19
C ALA A 45 0.07 0.86 -9.98
N ASN A 46 1.19 0.53 -10.60
CA ASN A 46 1.41 -0.73 -11.32
C ASN A 46 1.89 -1.88 -10.43
N VAL A 47 2.28 -1.63 -9.19
CA VAL A 47 2.70 -2.68 -8.25
C VAL A 47 1.51 -3.57 -7.89
N HIS A 48 1.69 -4.88 -7.97
CA HIS A 48 0.62 -5.84 -7.72
C HIS A 48 0.52 -6.19 -6.24
N ASP A 49 -0.71 -6.17 -5.69
CA ASP A 49 -0.97 -6.20 -4.24
C ASP A 49 -0.55 -7.51 -3.54
N VAL A 50 -0.23 -8.57 -4.30
CA VAL A 50 0.19 -9.88 -3.78
C VAL A 50 1.52 -9.80 -3.03
N ASN A 51 2.44 -8.93 -3.46
CA ASN A 51 3.73 -8.76 -2.77
C ASN A 51 3.59 -8.00 -1.45
N ASP A 52 2.66 -7.05 -1.37
CA ASP A 52 2.45 -6.22 -0.19
C ASP A 52 1.81 -7.02 0.96
N LEU A 53 0.93 -7.97 0.65
CA LEU A 53 0.30 -8.85 1.64
C LEU A 53 1.31 -9.75 2.38
N HIS A 54 2.37 -10.18 1.70
CA HIS A 54 3.45 -10.94 2.34
C HIS A 54 4.20 -10.08 3.36
N HIS A 55 4.49 -8.82 3.01
CA HIS A 55 5.20 -7.91 3.90
C HIS A 55 4.38 -7.56 5.14
N ILE A 56 3.07 -7.27 4.98
CA ILE A 56 2.16 -7.00 6.09
C ILE A 56 2.10 -8.22 7.04
N LYS A 57 2.06 -9.44 6.50
CA LYS A 57 2.04 -10.65 7.33
C LYS A 57 3.31 -10.78 8.19
N GLU A 58 4.48 -10.48 7.64
CA GLU A 58 5.75 -10.52 8.37
C GLU A 58 5.89 -9.37 9.38
N THR A 59 5.47 -8.15 9.03
CA THR A 59 5.51 -6.98 9.93
C THR A 59 4.57 -7.14 11.12
N PHE A 60 3.40 -7.77 10.93
CA PHE A 60 2.40 -7.99 11.98
C PHE A 60 2.51 -9.36 12.67
N GLN A 61 3.47 -10.22 12.30
CA GLN A 61 3.69 -11.51 12.97
C GLN A 61 4.11 -11.37 14.44
N ASN A 62 4.56 -10.18 14.86
CA ASN A 62 4.88 -9.85 16.26
C ASN A 62 3.81 -8.98 16.97
N CYS A 63 2.64 -8.78 16.35
CA CYS A 63 1.55 -7.99 16.92
C CYS A 63 0.40 -8.85 17.48
N LEU A 64 0.67 -10.11 17.86
CA LEU A 64 -0.24 -10.99 18.60
C LEU A 64 0.03 -10.95 20.11
#